data_AF-A0A397C9B9-F1
#
_entry.id   AF-A0A397C9B9-F1
#
_cell.length_a   1.000
_cell.length_b   1.000
_cell.length_c   1.000
_cell.angle_alpha   90.00
_cell.angle_beta   90.00
_cell.angle_gamma   90.00
#
_symmetry.space_group_name_H-M   'P 1'
#
loop_
_entity.id
_entity.type
_entity.pdbx_description
1 polymer ?
#
loop_
_entity_poly.entity_id
_entity_poly.type
_entity_poly.pdbx_seq_one_letter_code
_entity_poly.pdbx_strand_id
1 'polypeptide(L)'
;MSSSPRKPLSKAALQRWYLIGGVVVLFAFAAFVNVSFYMRNNVISTSGLASHVRSEGHHASSASANRFVKHVAFTATCSERDRIRAQVLAFTAREQHFTGDLTYIAYNCDKMAFQTLEKAVSPHFNFTFFHALAVQGSPPDATELNPHALHAWYTSSHLSEYDKPKRVVIFLLCRITSAGTRAIPADEFVMIVEVDTIFTRPLDLAAMLHIADTMSNPTLLAQVSKAVVDDAAWFDSDYPAYIMPEEILEATMGKTSKSYQTKYWRGKAVHAPFIMHARHLDAVFGATKGIYDKLEQKYQHLAYPLACAELGLEHGVAGGFRLSRYNSFAENWNFVDMIKYNPVTDTMATDNPVYMNNSKYPFTMRTSLLQLLKWVDGAPYVMRDRWVPLDFFACDAVLLQLPPSSLWHYASHTYGWEHVSTILRTRHIVSISLTFQAYNRAAIAIKQRHCVDGFNQNQRLLLTEGVVAAAVPSNLPVFGDPPIKKNEEDKDEDGLEFVFVSSCSNADQWQADMLVESFERVHQRGSITRIITGCSTPALLNQ
;
A
#
# COMPACT_ATOMS: atom_id res chain seq x y z
N MET A 1 -73.00 46.16 -3.00
CA MET A 1 -71.69 46.36 -2.36
C MET A 1 -70.61 45.73 -3.22
N SER A 2 -69.83 46.60 -3.85
CA SER A 2 -68.53 46.46 -4.54
C SER A 2 -67.88 45.07 -4.63
N SER A 3 -67.75 44.55 -5.86
CA SER A 3 -66.74 43.56 -6.25
C SER A 3 -65.53 44.28 -6.84
N SER A 4 -64.48 44.48 -6.04
CA SER A 4 -63.22 45.09 -6.48
C SER A 4 -62.25 44.00 -6.98
N PRO A 5 -61.56 44.19 -8.12
CA PRO A 5 -60.67 43.18 -8.69
C PRO A 5 -59.36 43.08 -7.90
N ARG A 6 -58.91 41.86 -7.60
CA ARG A 6 -57.60 41.61 -6.98
C ARG A 6 -56.50 42.06 -7.96
N LYS A 7 -55.67 43.02 -7.53
CA LYS A 7 -54.47 43.44 -8.27
C LYS A 7 -53.50 42.25 -8.41
N PRO A 8 -52.87 42.04 -9.58
CA PRO A 8 -51.85 41.00 -9.75
C PRO A 8 -50.62 41.33 -8.88
N LEU A 9 -50.09 40.32 -8.18
CA LEU A 9 -48.83 40.42 -7.43
C LEU A 9 -47.71 40.87 -8.36
N SER A 10 -46.93 41.88 -7.95
CA SER A 10 -45.80 42.37 -8.74
C SER A 10 -44.74 41.26 -8.87
N LYS A 11 -44.05 41.20 -10.02
CA LYS A 11 -42.99 40.21 -10.29
C LYS A 11 -41.92 40.16 -9.19
N ALA A 12 -41.64 41.30 -8.55
CA ALA A 12 -40.70 41.42 -7.43
C ALA A 12 -41.21 40.74 -6.15
N ALA A 13 -42.52 40.78 -5.88
CA ALA A 13 -43.12 40.05 -4.77
C ALA A 13 -43.10 38.54 -5.03
N LEU A 14 -43.41 38.12 -6.27
CA LEU A 14 -43.36 36.72 -6.67
C LEU A 14 -41.93 36.13 -6.55
N GLN A 15 -40.91 36.86 -7.01
CA GLN A 15 -39.50 36.45 -6.87
C GLN A 15 -39.06 36.32 -5.41
N ARG A 16 -39.48 37.23 -4.52
CA ARG A 16 -39.20 37.12 -3.08
C ARG A 16 -39.86 35.88 -2.48
N TRP A 17 -41.09 35.55 -2.88
CA TRP A 17 -41.76 34.32 -2.44
C TRP A 17 -41.07 33.05 -2.94
N TYR A 18 -40.56 33.03 -4.16
CA TYR A 18 -39.76 31.89 -4.66
C TYR A 18 -38.41 31.76 -3.96
N LEU A 19 -37.74 32.87 -3.63
CA LEU A 19 -36.48 32.86 -2.90
C LEU A 19 -36.66 32.39 -1.47
N ILE A 20 -37.68 32.90 -0.77
CA ILE A 20 -38.03 32.46 0.59
C ILE A 20 -38.50 31.00 0.58
N GLY A 21 -39.35 30.61 -0.37
CA GLY A 21 -39.78 29.22 -0.53
C GLY A 21 -38.62 28.27 -0.83
N GLY A 22 -37.69 28.68 -1.71
CA GLY A 22 -36.49 27.92 -2.02
C GLY A 22 -35.59 27.73 -0.81
N VAL A 23 -35.36 28.78 -0.03
CA VAL A 23 -34.58 28.71 1.22
C VAL A 23 -35.25 27.80 2.25
N VAL A 24 -36.58 27.89 2.42
CA VAL A 24 -37.33 27.02 3.34
C VAL A 24 -37.26 25.56 2.91
N VAL A 25 -37.37 25.26 1.62
CA VAL A 25 -37.21 23.90 1.08
C VAL A 25 -35.79 23.38 1.30
N LEU A 26 -34.77 24.23 1.15
CA LEU A 26 -33.37 23.86 1.37
C LEU A 26 -33.09 23.56 2.84
N PHE A 27 -33.64 24.35 3.77
CA PHE A 27 -33.57 24.07 5.21
C PHE A 27 -34.38 22.83 5.60
N ALA A 28 -35.55 22.61 5.01
CA ALA A 28 -36.35 21.40 5.23
C ALA A 28 -35.62 20.15 4.71
N PHE A 29 -34.94 20.25 3.57
CA PHE A 29 -34.11 19.19 3.02
C PHE A 29 -32.86 18.93 3.89
N ALA A 30 -32.17 19.98 4.34
CA ALA A 30 -31.03 19.84 5.26
C ALA A 30 -31.47 19.22 6.61
N ALA A 31 -32.62 19.63 7.14
CA ALA A 31 -33.21 19.04 8.33
C ALA A 31 -33.65 17.59 8.10
N PHE A 32 -34.23 17.27 6.95
CA PHE A 32 -34.58 15.90 6.58
C PHE A 32 -33.34 15.02 6.44
N VAL A 33 -32.26 15.51 5.83
CA VAL A 33 -30.99 14.79 5.73
C VAL A 33 -30.39 14.58 7.13
N ASN A 34 -30.40 15.60 7.99
CA ASN A 34 -29.92 15.48 9.37
C ASN A 34 -30.77 14.52 10.22
N VAL A 35 -32.09 14.58 10.12
CA VAL A 35 -33.02 13.68 10.83
C VAL A 35 -32.92 12.26 10.26
N SER A 36 -32.77 12.10 8.94
CA SER A 36 -32.55 10.78 8.32
C SER A 36 -31.21 10.19 8.75
N PHE A 37 -30.16 11.01 8.84
CA PHE A 37 -28.85 10.60 9.35
C PHE A 37 -28.93 10.25 10.85
N TYR A 38 -29.64 11.05 11.64
CA TYR A 38 -29.85 10.82 13.07
C TYR A 38 -30.71 9.58 13.35
N MET A 39 -31.79 9.36 12.58
CA MET A 39 -32.64 8.18 12.68
C MET A 39 -31.87 6.93 12.25
N ARG A 40 -31.12 6.98 11.14
CA ARG A 40 -30.29 5.85 10.68
C ARG A 40 -29.18 5.48 11.68
N ASN A 41 -28.70 6.46 12.46
CA ASN A 41 -27.74 6.24 13.54
C ASN A 41 -28.37 5.83 14.89
N ASN A 42 -29.69 5.97 15.07
CA ASN A 42 -30.39 5.68 16.34
C ASN A 42 -31.43 4.55 16.26
N VAL A 43 -31.53 3.80 15.16
CA VAL A 43 -32.28 2.53 15.17
C VAL A 43 -31.45 1.49 15.94
N ILE A 44 -31.63 1.48 17.26
CA ILE A 44 -31.32 0.34 18.12
C ILE A 44 -32.63 -0.42 18.35
N SER A 45 -32.70 -1.59 17.72
CA SER A 45 -33.30 -2.83 18.24
C SER A 45 -34.81 -2.91 18.48
N THR A 46 -35.56 -3.23 17.42
CA THR A 46 -36.77 -4.09 17.51
C THR A 46 -36.95 -4.93 16.24
N SER A 47 -35.97 -5.78 15.91
CA SER A 47 -36.25 -7.01 15.17
C SER A 47 -35.16 -8.03 15.50
N GLY A 48 -35.57 -9.23 15.88
CA GLY A 48 -34.71 -10.31 16.36
C GLY A 48 -33.82 -10.92 15.26
N LEU A 49 -32.86 -10.14 14.78
CA LEU A 49 -31.66 -10.65 14.12
C LEU A 49 -30.53 -10.64 15.16
N ALA A 50 -29.83 -11.76 15.29
CA ALA A 50 -28.64 -11.89 16.13
C ALA A 50 -27.73 -10.69 15.90
N SER A 51 -27.64 -9.85 16.92
CA SER A 51 -26.68 -8.78 17.02
C SER A 51 -25.28 -9.38 16.84
N HIS A 52 -24.55 -8.91 15.84
CA HIS A 52 -23.10 -8.77 16.01
C HIS A 52 -22.92 -7.76 17.14
N VAL A 53 -22.99 -8.26 18.38
CA VAL A 53 -22.58 -7.55 19.58
C VAL A 53 -21.11 -7.22 19.32
N ARG A 54 -20.82 -5.95 18.97
CA ARG A 54 -19.54 -5.34 19.29
C ARG A 54 -19.41 -5.50 20.79
N SER A 55 -18.70 -6.53 21.22
CA SER A 55 -18.32 -6.62 22.62
C SER A 55 -17.44 -5.41 22.90
N GLU A 56 -17.81 -4.59 23.87
CA GLU A 56 -16.86 -3.69 24.52
C GLU A 56 -15.84 -4.57 25.26
N GLY A 57 -14.89 -5.11 24.50
CA GLY A 57 -13.82 -5.94 24.99
C GLY A 57 -12.69 -5.04 25.43
N HIS A 58 -12.77 -4.45 26.63
CA HIS A 58 -11.58 -3.88 27.25
C HIS A 58 -10.53 -4.99 27.38
N HIS A 59 -9.55 -5.00 26.47
CA HIS A 59 -8.43 -5.92 26.54
C HIS A 59 -7.69 -5.66 27.85
N ALA A 60 -7.64 -6.67 28.73
CA ALA A 60 -6.80 -6.62 29.90
C ALA A 60 -5.35 -6.44 29.45
N SER A 61 -4.81 -5.25 29.72
CA SER A 61 -3.44 -4.82 29.38
C SER A 61 -2.35 -5.76 29.90
N SER A 62 -2.67 -6.72 30.78
CA SER A 62 -1.71 -7.66 31.35
C SER A 62 -1.50 -8.96 30.55
N ALA A 63 -2.35 -9.28 29.56
CA ALA A 63 -2.21 -10.52 28.78
C ALA A 63 -1.29 -10.39 27.54
N SER A 64 -0.91 -9.17 27.15
CA SER A 64 -0.14 -8.87 25.92
C SER A 64 1.34 -8.56 26.14
N ALA A 65 1.78 -8.31 27.38
CA ALA A 65 3.13 -7.80 27.66
C ALA A 65 4.30 -8.72 27.20
N ASN A 66 4.02 -10.00 26.94
CA ASN A 66 5.01 -10.99 26.48
C ASN A 66 4.71 -11.62 25.11
N ARG A 67 3.70 -11.13 24.37
CA ARG A 67 3.34 -11.67 23.06
C ARG A 67 3.86 -10.75 21.96
N PHE A 68 4.72 -11.27 21.09
CA PHE A 68 5.31 -10.54 19.97
C PHE A 68 5.17 -11.35 18.68
N VAL A 69 5.08 -10.65 17.55
CA VAL A 69 5.31 -11.26 16.25
C VAL A 69 6.81 -11.50 16.14
N LYS A 70 7.23 -12.76 16.06
CA LYS A 70 8.66 -13.12 15.90
C LYS A 70 9.02 -13.50 14.47
N HIS A 71 8.01 -13.83 13.66
CA HIS A 71 8.17 -14.34 12.32
C HIS A 71 7.34 -13.50 11.36
N VAL A 72 8.00 -12.95 10.35
CA VAL A 72 7.35 -12.32 9.20
C VAL A 72 7.73 -13.15 7.98
N ALA A 73 6.73 -13.66 7.26
CA ALA A 73 6.95 -14.46 6.05
C ALA A 73 6.19 -13.87 4.86
N PHE A 74 6.78 -14.03 3.68
CA PHE A 74 6.18 -13.60 2.43
C PHE A 74 6.58 -14.57 1.31
N THR A 75 5.73 -14.68 0.29
CA THR A 75 6.03 -15.44 -0.92
C THR A 75 6.51 -14.51 -2.01
N ALA A 76 7.57 -14.88 -2.69
CA ALA A 76 8.15 -14.12 -3.78
C ALA A 76 8.81 -15.05 -4.81
N THR A 77 8.89 -14.63 -6.07
CA THR A 77 9.61 -15.36 -7.12
C THR A 77 11.11 -15.06 -7.07
N CYS A 78 11.94 -15.84 -7.74
CA CYS A 78 13.36 -15.48 -7.89
C CYS A 78 13.62 -14.36 -8.93
N SER A 79 12.61 -13.59 -9.35
CA SER A 79 12.79 -12.49 -10.29
C SER A 79 13.56 -11.31 -9.67
N GLU A 80 14.25 -10.54 -10.49
CA GLU A 80 14.95 -9.33 -10.02
C GLU A 80 13.98 -8.30 -9.42
N ARG A 81 12.75 -8.25 -9.94
CA ARG A 81 11.70 -7.37 -9.43
C ARG A 81 11.31 -7.72 -8.00
N ASP A 82 11.04 -8.99 -7.72
CA ASP A 82 10.70 -9.44 -6.38
C ASP A 82 11.89 -9.34 -5.43
N ARG A 83 13.12 -9.49 -5.93
CA ARG A 83 14.34 -9.19 -5.17
C ARG A 83 14.40 -7.72 -4.73
N ILE A 84 14.02 -6.76 -5.57
CA ILE A 84 13.95 -5.35 -5.17
C ILE A 84 12.91 -5.15 -4.08
N ARG A 85 11.68 -5.59 -4.33
CA ARG A 85 10.55 -5.45 -3.40
C ARG A 85 10.87 -6.06 -2.03
N ALA A 86 11.41 -7.29 -2.01
CA ALA A 86 11.81 -7.96 -0.78
C ALA A 86 12.89 -7.17 -0.01
N GLN A 87 13.87 -6.60 -0.69
CA GLN A 87 14.90 -5.78 -0.03
C GLN A 87 14.33 -4.49 0.56
N VAL A 88 13.36 -3.84 -0.10
CA VAL A 88 12.66 -2.67 0.48
C VAL A 88 11.80 -3.08 1.68
N LEU A 89 11.07 -4.20 1.59
CA LEU A 89 10.31 -4.78 2.68
C LEU A 89 11.21 -5.05 3.89
N ALA A 90 12.34 -5.72 3.69
CA ALA A 90 13.27 -6.02 4.78
C ALA A 90 13.95 -4.77 5.33
N PHE A 91 14.37 -3.84 4.46
CA PHE A 91 14.94 -2.57 4.90
C PHE A 91 13.97 -1.84 5.83
N THR A 92 12.72 -1.68 5.42
CA THR A 92 11.71 -0.98 6.24
C THR A 92 11.37 -1.75 7.51
N ALA A 93 11.31 -3.09 7.48
CA ALA A 93 11.15 -3.88 8.70
C ALA A 93 12.29 -3.63 9.71
N ARG A 94 13.55 -3.65 9.24
CA ARG A 94 14.72 -3.42 10.10
C ARG A 94 14.83 -1.97 10.57
N GLU A 95 14.46 -1.01 9.72
CA GLU A 95 14.37 0.41 10.08
C GLU A 95 13.36 0.63 11.21
N GLN A 96 12.23 -0.10 11.18
CA GLN A 96 11.22 -0.10 12.24
C GLN A 96 11.57 -1.05 13.40
N HIS A 97 12.87 -1.37 13.56
CA HIS A 97 13.44 -2.16 14.65
C HIS A 97 12.90 -3.59 14.79
N PHE A 98 12.33 -4.17 13.73
CA PHE A 98 11.95 -5.59 13.76
C PHE A 98 13.23 -6.46 13.81
N THR A 99 13.38 -7.24 14.87
CA THR A 99 14.54 -8.12 15.09
C THR A 99 14.26 -9.60 14.82
N GLY A 100 12.99 -9.95 14.55
CA GLY A 100 12.58 -11.32 14.26
C GLY A 100 13.00 -11.84 12.89
N ASP A 101 12.54 -13.05 12.57
CA ASP A 101 12.87 -13.75 11.34
C ASP A 101 12.07 -13.17 10.17
N LEU A 102 12.79 -12.81 9.09
CA LEU A 102 12.21 -12.44 7.80
C LEU A 102 12.36 -13.62 6.86
N THR A 103 11.28 -14.35 6.60
CA THR A 103 11.31 -15.55 5.76
C THR A 103 10.94 -15.22 4.32
N TYR A 104 11.91 -15.42 3.41
CA TYR A 104 11.72 -15.37 1.97
C TYR A 104 11.33 -16.76 1.46
N ILE A 105 10.05 -16.94 1.12
CA ILE A 105 9.53 -18.18 0.55
C ILE A 105 9.60 -18.08 -0.98
N ALA A 106 10.71 -18.56 -1.54
CA ALA A 106 11.00 -18.50 -2.97
C ALA A 106 10.27 -19.60 -3.73
N TYR A 107 9.51 -19.22 -4.76
CA TYR A 107 8.78 -20.15 -5.63
C TYR A 107 8.93 -19.77 -7.10
N ASN A 108 8.48 -20.64 -8.01
CA ASN A 108 8.54 -20.42 -9.46
C ASN A 108 9.97 -20.16 -9.98
N CYS A 109 10.95 -20.84 -9.39
CA CYS A 109 12.34 -20.78 -9.83
C CYS A 109 13.06 -22.10 -9.60
N ASP A 110 14.02 -22.38 -10.48
CA ASP A 110 14.90 -23.52 -10.35
C ASP A 110 15.98 -23.28 -9.28
N LYS A 111 16.80 -24.31 -9.04
CA LYS A 111 17.85 -24.29 -8.03
C LYS A 111 18.95 -23.25 -8.32
N MET A 112 19.27 -23.00 -9.59
CA MET A 112 20.33 -22.07 -9.97
C MET A 112 19.85 -20.62 -9.78
N ALA A 113 18.62 -20.32 -10.18
CA ALA A 113 17.98 -19.04 -9.94
C ALA A 113 17.84 -18.76 -8.43
N PHE A 114 17.45 -19.76 -7.63
CA PHE A 114 17.39 -19.62 -6.18
C PHE A 114 18.76 -19.32 -5.55
N GLN A 115 19.81 -20.05 -5.95
CA GLN A 115 21.18 -19.77 -5.47
C GLN A 115 21.70 -18.39 -5.90
N THR A 116 21.27 -17.91 -7.06
CA THR A 116 21.60 -16.57 -7.55
C THR A 116 20.91 -15.52 -6.70
N LEU A 117 19.62 -15.71 -6.39
CA LEU A 117 18.86 -14.85 -5.48
C LEU A 117 19.53 -14.77 -4.10
N GLU A 118 19.86 -15.90 -3.47
CA GLU A 118 20.49 -15.94 -2.13
C GLU A 118 21.78 -15.12 -2.08
N LYS A 119 22.60 -15.18 -3.14
CA LYS A 119 23.85 -14.42 -3.25
C LYS A 119 23.64 -12.94 -3.55
N ALA A 120 22.56 -12.62 -4.26
CA ALA A 120 22.30 -11.28 -4.79
C ALA A 120 21.54 -10.37 -3.82
N VAL A 121 21.02 -10.92 -2.72
CA VAL A 121 20.38 -10.17 -1.64
C VAL A 121 21.42 -9.81 -0.57
N SER A 122 21.39 -8.56 -0.09
CA SER A 122 22.33 -8.12 0.94
C SER A 122 22.21 -8.96 2.22
N PRO A 123 23.32 -9.53 2.73
CA PRO A 123 23.31 -10.34 3.96
C PRO A 123 22.90 -9.52 5.19
N HIS A 124 23.00 -8.19 5.12
CA HIS A 124 22.58 -7.28 6.19
C HIS A 124 21.10 -7.43 6.56
N PHE A 125 20.24 -7.82 5.62
CA PHE A 125 18.81 -7.97 5.87
C PHE A 125 18.47 -9.25 6.66
N ASN A 126 19.41 -10.20 6.74
CA ASN A 126 19.31 -11.46 7.47
C ASN A 126 18.00 -12.20 7.16
N PHE A 127 17.80 -12.54 5.88
CA PHE A 127 16.68 -13.36 5.45
C PHE A 127 16.90 -14.82 5.81
N THR A 128 15.83 -15.49 6.23
CA THR A 128 15.72 -16.95 6.22
C THR A 128 15.10 -17.36 4.89
N PHE A 129 15.80 -18.16 4.10
CA PHE A 129 15.28 -18.59 2.79
C PHE A 129 14.62 -19.96 2.85
N PHE A 130 13.51 -20.12 2.12
CA PHE A 130 12.88 -21.40 1.84
C PHE A 130 12.64 -21.55 0.33
N HIS A 131 13.13 -22.64 -0.28
CA HIS A 131 12.92 -22.92 -1.69
C HIS A 131 11.75 -23.89 -1.90
N ALA A 132 10.61 -23.37 -2.34
CA ALA A 132 9.44 -24.16 -2.74
C ALA A 132 9.63 -24.72 -4.17
N LEU A 133 10.64 -25.58 -4.38
CA LEU A 133 11.06 -26.07 -5.71
C LEU A 133 9.90 -26.68 -6.52
N ALA A 134 8.97 -27.35 -5.86
CA ALA A 134 7.83 -28.01 -6.49
C ALA A 134 6.70 -27.05 -6.94
N VAL A 135 6.75 -25.78 -6.57
CA VAL A 135 5.72 -24.79 -6.91
C VAL A 135 6.17 -24.00 -8.14
N GLN A 136 5.55 -24.29 -9.28
CA GLN A 136 5.88 -23.71 -10.60
C GLN A 136 4.61 -23.21 -11.30
N GLY A 137 4.77 -22.35 -12.31
CA GLY A 137 3.68 -21.99 -13.23
C GLY A 137 2.73 -20.89 -12.73
N SER A 138 3.04 -20.24 -11.61
CA SER A 138 2.37 -19.00 -11.24
C SER A 138 2.77 -17.89 -12.22
N PRO A 139 1.87 -16.94 -12.55
CA PRO A 139 2.24 -15.79 -13.35
C PRO A 139 3.45 -15.09 -12.72
N PRO A 140 4.47 -14.69 -13.50
CA PRO A 140 5.63 -13.96 -12.98
C PRO A 140 5.26 -12.63 -12.30
N ASP A 141 4.03 -12.17 -12.53
CA ASP A 141 3.44 -10.95 -12.01
C ASP A 141 2.43 -11.16 -10.87
N ALA A 142 2.36 -12.35 -10.27
CA ALA A 142 1.47 -12.59 -9.14
C ALA A 142 1.82 -11.66 -7.96
N THR A 143 0.96 -10.66 -7.70
CA THR A 143 1.11 -9.69 -6.59
C THR A 143 0.52 -10.19 -5.28
N GLU A 144 -0.09 -11.37 -5.30
CA GLU A 144 -0.75 -11.99 -4.16
C GLU A 144 0.09 -13.13 -3.59
N LEU A 145 -0.20 -13.47 -2.35
CA LEU A 145 0.41 -14.60 -1.65
C LEU A 145 0.16 -15.91 -2.39
N ASN A 146 1.20 -16.74 -2.52
CA ASN A 146 1.07 -18.07 -3.09
C ASN A 146 0.75 -19.10 -1.98
N PRO A 147 -0.49 -19.64 -1.89
CA PRO A 147 -0.85 -20.55 -0.82
C PRO A 147 -0.13 -21.89 -0.90
N HIS A 148 0.28 -22.33 -2.10
CA HIS A 148 1.07 -23.56 -2.25
C HIS A 148 2.46 -23.42 -1.64
N ALA A 149 3.12 -22.28 -1.88
CA ALA A 149 4.44 -22.00 -1.33
C ALA A 149 4.39 -21.82 0.20
N LEU A 150 3.37 -21.11 0.72
CA LEU A 150 3.16 -20.95 2.18
C LEU A 150 2.94 -22.29 2.89
N HIS A 151 2.06 -23.13 2.35
CA HIS A 151 1.79 -24.44 2.92
C HIS A 151 3.04 -25.34 2.87
N ALA A 152 3.80 -25.33 1.77
CA ALA A 152 5.05 -26.09 1.64
C ALA A 152 6.11 -25.65 2.67
N TRP A 153 6.24 -24.34 2.91
CA TRP A 153 7.15 -23.81 3.93
C TRP A 153 6.77 -24.24 5.35
N TYR A 154 5.49 -24.13 5.72
CA TYR A 154 5.08 -24.48 7.08
C TYR A 154 5.14 -25.99 7.36
N THR A 155 4.67 -26.81 6.42
CA THR A 155 4.70 -28.29 6.57
C THR A 155 6.12 -28.83 6.64
N SER A 156 7.04 -28.31 5.83
CA SER A 156 8.44 -28.76 5.85
C SER A 156 9.20 -28.33 7.11
N SER A 157 8.83 -27.21 7.73
CA SER A 157 9.44 -26.73 8.98
C SER A 157 8.94 -27.46 10.25
N HIS A 158 7.87 -28.27 10.14
CA HIS A 158 7.20 -28.92 11.28
C HIS A 158 7.17 -30.46 11.23
N LEU A 159 7.73 -31.08 10.18
CA LEU A 159 7.85 -32.53 10.14
C LEU A 159 8.98 -32.99 11.07
N SER A 160 8.59 -33.41 12.28
CA SER A 160 9.41 -34.17 13.21
C SER A 160 10.03 -35.37 12.50
N GLU A 161 11.32 -35.61 12.74
CA GLU A 161 12.07 -36.75 12.22
C GLU A 161 11.44 -38.12 12.59
N TYR A 162 10.51 -38.13 13.55
CA TYR A 162 9.87 -39.31 14.13
C TYR A 162 8.55 -39.74 13.47
N ASP A 163 7.88 -38.88 12.70
CA ASP A 163 6.57 -39.18 12.08
C ASP A 163 6.70 -39.52 10.59
N LYS A 164 7.63 -40.42 10.24
CA LYS A 164 7.77 -40.96 8.88
C LYS A 164 6.96 -42.25 8.71
N PRO A 165 5.66 -42.23 8.34
CA PRO A 165 5.11 -43.37 7.62
C PRO A 165 5.82 -43.45 6.27
N LYS A 166 6.09 -44.67 5.80
CA LYS A 166 6.76 -45.03 4.53
C LYS A 166 5.98 -44.60 3.27
N ARG A 167 5.43 -43.40 3.23
CA ARG A 167 4.70 -42.86 2.07
C ARG A 167 5.25 -41.49 1.69
N VAL A 168 5.90 -41.54 0.54
CA VAL A 168 6.09 -40.49 -0.47
C VAL A 168 7.42 -39.73 -0.42
N VAL A 169 8.19 -40.03 -1.46
CA VAL A 169 9.49 -39.57 -1.97
C VAL A 169 9.59 -38.04 -2.20
N ILE A 170 8.67 -37.21 -1.70
CA ILE A 170 8.65 -35.75 -1.95
C ILE A 170 9.76 -34.99 -1.19
N PHE A 171 10.37 -35.60 -0.17
CA PHE A 171 11.38 -34.96 0.67
C PHE A 171 12.74 -34.71 0.01
N LEU A 172 13.05 -35.34 -1.13
CA LEU A 172 14.39 -35.25 -1.73
C LEU A 172 14.64 -33.94 -2.51
N LEU A 173 13.67 -33.03 -2.59
CA LEU A 173 13.70 -31.88 -3.52
C LEU A 173 13.75 -30.50 -2.84
N CYS A 174 13.54 -30.37 -1.54
CA CYS A 174 13.64 -29.07 -0.84
C CYS A 174 15.01 -28.94 -0.16
N ARG A 175 15.81 -27.95 -0.55
CA ARG A 175 17.09 -27.62 0.11
C ARG A 175 16.84 -26.49 1.11
N ILE A 176 17.11 -26.74 2.39
CA ILE A 176 17.16 -25.71 3.44
C ILE A 176 18.63 -25.30 3.56
N THR A 177 18.98 -24.07 3.19
CA THR A 177 20.38 -23.63 3.06
C THR A 177 20.88 -22.65 4.12
N SER A 178 20.08 -22.32 5.14
CA SER A 178 20.56 -21.58 6.31
C SER A 178 19.91 -22.12 7.58
N ALA A 179 20.72 -22.48 8.57
CA ALA A 179 20.38 -22.89 9.96
C ALA A 179 18.98 -23.52 10.12
N GLY A 180 18.95 -24.87 10.25
CA GLY A 180 17.73 -25.69 10.29
C GLY A 180 16.49 -24.97 10.81
N THR A 181 15.47 -24.88 9.96
CA THR A 181 14.18 -24.26 10.30
C THR A 181 13.66 -24.90 11.57
N ARG A 182 13.83 -24.20 12.69
CA ARG A 182 13.31 -24.61 13.98
C ARG A 182 11.79 -24.56 13.86
N ALA A 183 11.12 -25.63 14.27
CA ALA A 183 9.66 -25.64 14.32
C ALA A 183 9.19 -24.40 15.11
N ILE A 184 8.27 -23.64 14.51
CA ILE A 184 7.71 -22.43 15.11
C ILE A 184 6.74 -22.89 16.20
N PRO A 185 6.94 -22.51 17.48
CA PRO A 185 6.03 -22.91 18.55
C PRO A 185 4.57 -22.57 18.22
N ALA A 186 3.67 -23.49 18.53
CA ALA A 186 2.26 -23.45 18.11
C ALA A 186 1.48 -22.22 18.60
N ASP A 187 1.96 -21.54 19.64
CA ASP A 187 1.41 -20.34 20.26
C ASP A 187 2.11 -19.04 19.82
N GLU A 188 3.20 -19.11 19.05
CA GLU A 188 3.83 -17.93 18.48
C GLU A 188 3.02 -17.34 17.34
N PHE A 189 2.98 -16.00 17.27
CA PHE A 189 2.35 -15.29 16.16
C PHE A 189 3.30 -15.15 14.98
N VAL A 190 2.78 -15.47 13.80
CA VAL A 190 3.42 -15.30 12.50
C VAL A 190 2.62 -14.27 11.71
N MET A 191 3.30 -13.28 11.15
CA MET A 191 2.73 -12.30 10.23
C MET A 191 3.07 -12.69 8.79
N ILE A 192 2.07 -12.86 7.95
CA ILE A 192 2.18 -13.15 6.53
C ILE A 192 1.87 -11.87 5.75
N VAL A 193 2.79 -11.43 4.90
CA VAL A 193 2.68 -10.17 4.14
C VAL A 193 2.95 -10.39 2.65
N GLU A 194 2.43 -9.50 1.81
CA GLU A 194 2.80 -9.47 0.39
C GLU A 194 4.19 -8.86 0.21
N VAL A 195 4.94 -9.28 -0.82
CA VAL A 195 6.32 -8.82 -1.05
C VAL A 195 6.43 -7.31 -1.32
N ASP A 196 5.35 -6.67 -1.78
CA ASP A 196 5.26 -5.22 -2.06
C ASP A 196 4.87 -4.38 -0.81
N THR A 197 4.98 -4.97 0.38
CA THR A 197 4.69 -4.32 1.67
C THR A 197 5.90 -3.53 2.19
N ILE A 198 5.65 -2.31 2.66
CA ILE A 198 6.60 -1.55 3.48
C ILE A 198 6.07 -1.38 4.90
N PHE A 199 6.97 -1.39 5.89
CA PHE A 199 6.64 -1.12 7.29
C PHE A 199 6.77 0.38 7.59
N THR A 200 5.73 0.95 8.20
CA THR A 200 5.66 2.38 8.49
C THR A 200 5.85 2.69 9.98
N ARG A 201 5.83 1.67 10.84
CA ARG A 201 6.06 1.76 12.30
C ARG A 201 6.45 0.38 12.85
N PRO A 202 6.94 0.28 14.10
CA PRO A 202 7.26 -1.00 14.74
C PRO A 202 6.05 -1.94 14.83
N LEU A 203 6.33 -3.23 14.70
CA LEU A 203 5.35 -4.31 14.86
C LEU A 203 5.08 -4.62 16.34
N ASP A 204 4.16 -3.84 16.91
CA ASP A 204 3.64 -4.04 18.26
C ASP A 204 2.33 -4.85 18.23
N LEU A 205 2.41 -6.12 18.63
CA LEU A 205 1.24 -6.99 18.66
C LEU A 205 0.18 -6.52 19.67
N ALA A 206 0.58 -5.92 20.81
CA ALA A 206 -0.37 -5.43 21.79
C ALA A 206 -1.21 -4.28 21.21
N ALA A 207 -0.55 -3.37 20.50
CA ALA A 207 -1.19 -2.32 19.72
C ALA A 207 -2.12 -2.89 18.64
N MET A 208 -1.66 -3.90 17.89
CA MET A 208 -2.45 -4.54 16.84
C MET A 208 -3.70 -5.24 17.37
N LEU A 209 -3.57 -5.94 18.50
CA LEU A 209 -4.69 -6.59 19.19
C LEU A 209 -5.70 -5.54 19.68
N HIS A 210 -5.23 -4.45 20.28
CA HIS A 210 -6.08 -3.37 20.78
C HIS A 210 -6.93 -2.72 19.68
N ILE A 211 -6.41 -2.60 18.46
CA ILE A 211 -7.16 -1.97 17.35
C ILE A 211 -8.07 -2.95 16.61
N ALA A 212 -7.86 -4.24 16.80
CA ALA A 212 -8.67 -5.32 16.25
C ALA A 212 -9.80 -5.73 17.21
N ASP A 213 -10.52 -4.73 17.75
CA ASP A 213 -11.59 -4.86 18.75
C ASP A 213 -12.90 -5.41 18.16
N THR A 214 -12.82 -6.28 17.15
CA THR A 214 -13.96 -7.02 16.62
C THR A 214 -14.21 -8.30 17.41
N MET A 215 -13.27 -8.73 18.25
CA MET A 215 -13.39 -9.94 19.06
C MET A 215 -12.46 -9.95 20.29
N SER A 216 -12.89 -10.62 21.34
CA SER A 216 -12.09 -10.84 22.55
C SER A 216 -10.96 -11.85 22.29
N ASN A 217 -9.70 -11.43 22.45
CA ASN A 217 -8.48 -12.26 22.35
C ASN A 217 -8.36 -13.06 21.03
N PRO A 218 -8.28 -12.36 19.87
CA PRO A 218 -8.15 -13.00 18.56
C PRO A 218 -6.88 -13.86 18.45
N THR A 219 -7.02 -15.06 17.86
CA THR A 219 -5.88 -15.91 17.47
C THR A 219 -5.47 -15.74 16.01
N LEU A 220 -6.31 -15.04 15.23
CA LEU A 220 -6.04 -14.57 13.89
C LEU A 220 -6.42 -13.09 13.81
N LEU A 221 -5.60 -12.30 13.12
CA LEU A 221 -5.81 -10.91 12.78
C LEU A 221 -5.63 -10.75 11.28
N ALA A 222 -6.38 -9.84 10.67
CA ALA A 222 -6.19 -9.55 9.26
C ALA A 222 -6.61 -8.14 8.89
N GLN A 223 -6.02 -7.62 7.81
CA GLN A 223 -6.53 -6.41 7.16
C GLN A 223 -7.86 -6.75 6.50
N VAL A 224 -8.78 -5.81 6.53
CA VAL A 224 -10.09 -6.01 5.92
C VAL A 224 -9.97 -6.00 4.41
N SER A 225 -10.67 -6.90 3.71
CA SER A 225 -10.64 -6.99 2.25
C SER A 225 -11.57 -5.96 1.60
N LYS A 226 -11.15 -5.49 0.42
CA LYS A 226 -12.00 -4.83 -0.57
C LYS A 226 -11.57 -5.33 -1.96
N ALA A 227 -11.77 -6.62 -2.23
CA ALA A 227 -11.55 -7.14 -3.57
C ALA A 227 -12.88 -7.32 -4.30
N VAL A 228 -13.26 -6.30 -5.06
CA VAL A 228 -13.55 -6.35 -6.51
C VAL A 228 -13.33 -4.92 -7.06
N VAL A 229 -12.87 -4.87 -8.32
CA VAL A 229 -12.60 -3.74 -9.25
C VAL A 229 -13.27 -2.39 -8.93
N ASP A 230 -12.47 -1.32 -9.04
CA ASP A 230 -12.74 0.13 -9.08
C ASP A 230 -13.56 0.86 -7.99
N ASP A 231 -14.54 0.29 -7.29
CA ASP A 231 -15.41 1.13 -6.46
C ASP A 231 -15.55 0.73 -5.00
N ALA A 232 -15.78 1.74 -4.18
CA ALA A 232 -15.85 1.86 -2.72
C ALA A 232 -16.75 0.88 -1.93
N ALA A 233 -16.86 -0.39 -2.32
CA ALA A 233 -17.70 -1.36 -1.61
C ALA A 233 -16.95 -2.08 -0.47
N TRP A 234 -16.87 -1.43 0.69
CA TRP A 234 -16.99 -2.20 1.93
C TRP A 234 -18.48 -2.39 2.18
N PHE A 235 -18.89 -3.62 2.47
CA PHE A 235 -20.22 -3.88 3.00
C PHE A 235 -21.36 -3.32 2.13
N ASP A 236 -21.46 -3.79 0.90
CA ASP A 236 -22.82 -4.03 0.42
C ASP A 236 -23.23 -5.43 0.86
N SER A 237 -23.55 -5.56 2.16
CA SER A 237 -24.21 -6.76 2.70
C SER A 237 -25.49 -7.09 1.93
N ASP A 238 -26.02 -6.09 1.21
CA ASP A 238 -27.27 -6.17 0.50
C ASP A 238 -27.07 -6.77 -0.91
N TYR A 239 -25.83 -6.84 -1.43
CA TYR A 239 -25.54 -7.46 -2.74
C TYR A 239 -24.28 -8.35 -2.76
N PRO A 240 -24.28 -9.45 -1.99
CA PRO A 240 -23.17 -10.41 -1.89
C PRO A 240 -22.75 -11.08 -3.21
N ALA A 241 -23.62 -11.06 -4.24
CA ALA A 241 -23.34 -11.58 -5.58
C ALA A 241 -22.26 -10.78 -6.32
N TYR A 242 -22.01 -9.51 -5.96
CA TYR A 242 -20.96 -8.70 -6.60
C TYR A 242 -19.55 -9.11 -6.20
N ILE A 243 -19.36 -9.80 -5.07
CA ILE A 243 -18.05 -10.28 -4.62
C ILE A 243 -17.73 -11.63 -5.28
N MET A 244 -18.65 -12.59 -5.15
CA MET A 244 -18.58 -13.89 -5.80
C MET A 244 -20.02 -14.38 -6.07
N PRO A 245 -20.35 -14.74 -7.32
CA PRO A 245 -21.61 -15.37 -7.68
C PRO A 245 -21.86 -16.65 -6.87
N GLU A 246 -23.11 -16.91 -6.52
CA GLU A 246 -23.47 -18.07 -5.68
C GLU A 246 -23.19 -19.39 -6.39
N GLU A 247 -23.37 -19.44 -7.71
CA GLU A 247 -23.10 -20.61 -8.53
C GLU A 247 -21.61 -20.99 -8.47
N ILE A 248 -20.72 -20.00 -8.46
CA ILE A 248 -19.27 -20.20 -8.37
C ILE A 248 -18.90 -20.67 -6.97
N LEU A 249 -19.50 -20.08 -5.93
CA LEU A 249 -19.30 -20.51 -4.55
C LEU A 249 -19.77 -21.96 -4.35
N GLU A 250 -20.96 -22.30 -4.84
CA GLU A 250 -21.51 -23.65 -4.79
C GLU A 250 -20.62 -24.64 -5.56
N ALA A 251 -20.20 -24.30 -6.79
CA ALA A 251 -19.34 -25.17 -7.59
C ALA A 251 -17.98 -25.43 -6.91
N THR A 252 -17.43 -24.42 -6.22
CA THR A 252 -16.13 -24.49 -5.57
C THR A 252 -16.19 -25.28 -4.25
N MET A 253 -17.16 -24.94 -3.40
CA MET A 253 -17.23 -25.41 -2.02
C MET A 253 -18.24 -26.54 -1.81
N GLY A 254 -19.32 -26.58 -2.59
CA GLY A 254 -20.45 -27.49 -2.43
C GLY A 254 -21.47 -27.01 -1.40
N LYS A 255 -22.76 -27.32 -1.61
CA LYS A 255 -23.89 -26.91 -0.74
C LYS A 255 -23.77 -27.36 0.72
N THR A 256 -23.04 -28.45 0.98
CA THR A 256 -22.86 -29.02 2.31
C THR A 256 -21.69 -28.42 3.08
N SER A 257 -20.87 -27.58 2.43
CA SER A 257 -19.70 -26.96 3.08
C SER A 257 -20.11 -25.91 4.10
N LYS A 258 -19.28 -25.75 5.14
CA LYS A 258 -19.49 -24.69 6.14
C LYS A 258 -19.34 -23.31 5.50
N SER A 259 -18.43 -23.13 4.55
CA SER A 259 -18.25 -21.85 3.86
C SER A 259 -19.50 -21.44 3.07
N TYR A 260 -20.13 -22.37 2.36
CA TYR A 260 -21.38 -22.08 1.64
C TYR A 260 -22.53 -21.77 2.61
N GLN A 261 -22.65 -22.54 3.69
CA GLN A 261 -23.72 -22.38 4.70
C GLN A 261 -23.53 -21.16 5.59
N THR A 262 -22.31 -20.65 5.72
CA THR A 262 -22.04 -19.46 6.53
C THR A 262 -22.60 -18.24 5.81
N LYS A 263 -23.76 -17.76 6.31
CA LYS A 263 -24.47 -16.58 5.79
C LYS A 263 -23.56 -15.38 5.59
N TYR A 264 -22.55 -15.22 6.45
CA TYR A 264 -21.57 -14.15 6.42
C TYR A 264 -20.12 -14.65 6.26
N TRP A 265 -19.85 -15.68 5.46
CA TRP A 265 -18.44 -16.02 5.13
C TRP A 265 -17.74 -14.82 4.47
N ARG A 266 -18.51 -13.97 3.76
CA ARG A 266 -18.09 -12.68 3.22
C ARG A 266 -17.71 -11.66 4.31
N GLY A 267 -18.21 -11.84 5.54
CA GLY A 267 -17.72 -11.13 6.73
C GLY A 267 -16.33 -11.59 7.20
N LYS A 268 -15.82 -12.71 6.66
CA LYS A 268 -14.41 -13.11 6.73
C LYS A 268 -13.61 -12.61 5.53
N ALA A 269 -14.16 -11.77 4.64
CA ALA A 269 -13.40 -11.21 3.52
C ALA A 269 -12.29 -10.32 4.08
N VAL A 270 -11.09 -10.89 4.14
CA VAL A 270 -9.88 -10.25 4.66
C VAL A 270 -8.74 -10.45 3.67
N HIS A 271 -7.73 -9.60 3.76
CA HIS A 271 -6.52 -9.67 2.97
C HIS A 271 -5.29 -9.54 3.87
N ALA A 272 -4.13 -9.82 3.27
CA ALA A 272 -2.85 -9.61 3.91
C ALA A 272 -2.70 -8.14 4.37
N PRO A 273 -1.98 -7.87 5.48
CA PRO A 273 -1.27 -8.83 6.30
C PRO A 273 -2.21 -9.75 7.09
N PHE A 274 -1.81 -11.02 7.23
CA PHE A 274 -2.46 -11.98 8.12
C PHE A 274 -1.55 -12.24 9.31
N ILE A 275 -2.03 -12.08 10.53
CA ILE A 275 -1.26 -12.37 11.75
C ILE A 275 -1.97 -13.49 12.48
N MET A 276 -1.34 -14.64 12.67
CA MET A 276 -2.00 -15.78 13.30
C MET A 276 -1.05 -16.61 14.14
N HIS A 277 -1.59 -17.31 15.13
CA HIS A 277 -0.81 -18.35 15.81
C HIS A 277 -0.36 -19.41 14.81
N ALA A 278 0.88 -19.89 14.98
CA ALA A 278 1.49 -20.88 14.11
C ALA A 278 0.64 -22.16 13.96
N ARG A 279 -0.06 -22.59 15.02
CA ARG A 279 -0.97 -23.76 14.99
C ARG A 279 -2.05 -23.72 13.90
N HIS A 280 -2.39 -22.54 13.39
CA HIS A 280 -3.42 -22.40 12.36
C HIS A 280 -2.84 -22.46 10.94
N LEU A 281 -1.52 -22.27 10.76
CA LEU A 281 -0.90 -22.13 9.45
C LEU A 281 -1.11 -23.35 8.55
N ASP A 282 -0.89 -24.56 9.07
CA ASP A 282 -1.05 -25.80 8.31
C ASP A 282 -2.49 -25.97 7.81
N ALA A 283 -3.45 -25.97 8.73
CA ALA A 283 -4.86 -26.14 8.41
C ALA A 283 -5.37 -25.05 7.44
N VAL A 284 -5.06 -23.79 7.72
CA VAL A 284 -5.55 -22.65 6.93
C VAL A 284 -4.94 -22.66 5.53
N PHE A 285 -3.62 -22.76 5.38
CA PHE A 285 -2.99 -22.71 4.06
C PHE A 285 -3.14 -24.03 3.29
N GLY A 286 -3.30 -25.16 3.97
CA GLY A 286 -3.68 -26.44 3.35
C GLY A 286 -5.07 -26.36 2.72
N ALA A 287 -6.06 -25.85 3.46
CA ALA A 287 -7.40 -25.61 2.92
C ALA A 287 -7.40 -24.53 1.84
N THR A 288 -6.67 -23.42 2.05
CA THR A 288 -6.56 -22.32 1.07
C THR A 288 -6.03 -22.82 -0.26
N LYS A 289 -4.95 -23.61 -0.25
CA LYS A 289 -4.40 -24.25 -1.46
C LYS A 289 -5.45 -25.08 -2.19
N GLY A 290 -6.18 -25.95 -1.48
CA GLY A 290 -7.18 -26.82 -2.09
C GLY A 290 -8.39 -26.07 -2.68
N ILE A 291 -8.70 -24.89 -2.16
CA ILE A 291 -9.77 -24.01 -2.68
C ILE A 291 -9.24 -23.16 -3.86
N TYR A 292 -8.00 -22.66 -3.75
CA TYR A 292 -7.36 -21.83 -4.76
C TYR A 292 -7.33 -22.49 -6.14
N ASP A 293 -7.02 -23.79 -6.20
CA ASP A 293 -6.93 -24.55 -7.45
C ASP A 293 -8.29 -24.77 -8.14
N LYS A 294 -9.39 -24.60 -7.40
CA LYS A 294 -10.76 -24.73 -7.92
C LYS A 294 -11.34 -23.41 -8.43
N LEU A 295 -10.71 -22.29 -8.08
CA LEU A 295 -11.20 -20.95 -8.39
C LEU A 295 -10.58 -20.41 -9.68
N GLU A 296 -11.40 -19.70 -10.45
CA GLU A 296 -10.88 -18.85 -11.53
C GLU A 296 -9.94 -17.78 -10.97
N GLN A 297 -8.96 -17.36 -11.78
CA GLN A 297 -7.91 -16.41 -11.38
C GLN A 297 -8.47 -15.14 -10.71
N LYS A 298 -9.56 -14.58 -11.23
CA LYS A 298 -10.18 -13.37 -10.68
C LYS A 298 -10.73 -13.54 -9.25
N TYR A 299 -10.99 -14.77 -8.80
CA TYR A 299 -11.51 -15.10 -7.47
C TYR A 299 -10.50 -15.76 -6.53
N GLN A 300 -9.30 -16.07 -7.00
CA GLN A 300 -8.28 -16.77 -6.22
C GLN A 300 -7.94 -16.08 -4.89
N HIS A 301 -8.02 -14.75 -4.84
CA HIS A 301 -7.87 -13.95 -3.62
C HIS A 301 -8.90 -14.29 -2.52
N LEU A 302 -10.03 -14.92 -2.87
CA LEU A 302 -11.08 -15.37 -1.95
C LEU A 302 -10.82 -16.78 -1.39
N ALA A 303 -9.77 -17.48 -1.83
CA ALA A 303 -9.46 -18.82 -1.33
C ALA A 303 -9.18 -18.82 0.18
N TYR A 304 -8.43 -17.83 0.67
CA TYR A 304 -8.10 -17.68 2.10
C TYR A 304 -9.34 -17.43 2.97
N PRO A 305 -10.19 -16.42 2.69
CA PRO A 305 -11.38 -16.20 3.50
C PRO A 305 -12.37 -17.37 3.44
N LEU A 306 -12.47 -18.07 2.30
CA LEU A 306 -13.25 -19.31 2.19
C LEU A 306 -12.67 -20.45 3.03
N ALA A 307 -11.35 -20.60 3.09
CA ALA A 307 -10.69 -21.59 3.94
C ALA A 307 -10.95 -21.31 5.42
N CYS A 308 -10.82 -20.06 5.86
CA CYS A 308 -11.10 -19.68 7.24
C CYS A 308 -12.57 -19.90 7.60
N ALA A 309 -13.50 -19.60 6.70
CA ALA A 309 -14.93 -19.89 6.91
C ALA A 309 -15.20 -21.40 7.04
N GLU A 310 -14.53 -22.23 6.24
CA GLU A 310 -14.70 -23.68 6.29
C GLU A 310 -14.20 -24.26 7.63
N LEU A 311 -13.09 -23.69 8.12
CA LEU A 311 -12.48 -24.07 9.39
C LEU A 311 -13.19 -23.44 10.61
N GLY A 312 -14.16 -22.54 10.39
CA GLY A 312 -14.82 -21.80 11.47
C GLY A 312 -13.88 -20.85 12.22
N LEU A 313 -12.84 -20.34 11.56
CA LEU A 313 -11.88 -19.42 12.15
C LEU A 313 -12.29 -17.97 11.92
N GLU A 314 -12.21 -17.18 12.98
CA GLU A 314 -12.56 -15.76 12.97
C GLU A 314 -11.32 -14.88 13.10
N HIS A 315 -11.36 -13.69 12.49
CA HIS A 315 -10.29 -12.71 12.54
C HIS A 315 -10.67 -11.52 13.43
N GLY A 316 -9.70 -11.02 14.19
CA GLY A 316 -9.69 -9.64 14.64
C GLY A 316 -9.34 -8.75 13.45
N VAL A 317 -10.23 -7.82 13.11
CA VAL A 317 -10.15 -7.07 11.85
C VAL A 317 -9.89 -5.60 12.14
N ALA A 318 -8.88 -5.01 11.49
CA ALA A 318 -8.56 -3.59 11.63
C ALA A 318 -8.15 -2.95 10.31
N GLY A 319 -8.61 -1.71 10.09
CA GLY A 319 -8.25 -0.91 8.91
C GLY A 319 -6.84 -0.28 8.96
N GLY A 320 -6.20 -0.33 10.14
CA GLY A 320 -4.87 0.24 10.37
C GLY A 320 -3.71 -0.73 10.10
N PHE A 321 -3.97 -1.99 9.75
CA PHE A 321 -2.90 -2.95 9.50
C PHE A 321 -2.17 -2.67 8.19
N ARG A 322 -2.89 -2.27 7.14
CA ARG A 322 -2.31 -1.91 5.84
C ARG A 322 -3.12 -0.86 5.10
N LEU A 323 -2.42 0.13 4.56
CA LEU A 323 -2.96 1.05 3.56
C LEU A 323 -2.59 0.60 2.15
N SER A 324 -3.53 0.68 1.23
CA SER A 324 -3.29 0.29 -0.17
C SER A 324 -4.03 1.17 -1.19
N ARG A 325 -5.16 1.79 -0.81
CA ARG A 325 -5.97 2.60 -1.75
C ARG A 325 -6.55 3.83 -1.06
N TYR A 326 -6.19 5.02 -1.54
CA TYR A 326 -6.58 6.32 -0.97
C TYR A 326 -8.10 6.54 -0.86
N ASN A 327 -8.91 5.89 -1.71
CA ASN A 327 -10.38 5.98 -1.71
C ASN A 327 -11.05 4.92 -0.82
N SER A 328 -10.27 4.14 -0.07
CA SER A 328 -10.78 3.05 0.73
C SER A 328 -11.33 3.58 2.06
N PHE A 329 -12.64 3.45 2.30
CA PHE A 329 -13.28 3.70 3.60
C PHE A 329 -12.89 2.67 4.66
N ALA A 330 -12.40 1.53 4.18
CA ALA A 330 -11.94 0.38 4.91
C ALA A 330 -10.67 0.59 5.71
N GLU A 331 -9.80 1.36 5.10
CA GLU A 331 -8.43 1.57 5.51
C GLU A 331 -8.41 2.85 6.31
N ASN A 332 -7.56 2.90 7.32
CA ASN A 332 -7.56 4.00 8.26
C ASN A 332 -6.83 5.24 7.72
N TRP A 333 -7.19 5.69 6.51
CA TRP A 333 -6.61 6.88 5.87
C TRP A 333 -6.92 8.19 6.59
N ASN A 334 -7.83 8.18 7.56
CA ASN A 334 -8.18 9.33 8.36
C ASN A 334 -7.00 9.86 9.18
N PHE A 335 -5.90 9.09 9.33
CA PHE A 335 -4.68 9.59 9.93
C PHE A 335 -4.06 10.77 9.15
N VAL A 336 -4.25 10.79 7.82
CA VAL A 336 -3.78 11.87 6.95
C VAL A 336 -4.41 13.20 7.32
N ASP A 337 -5.67 13.19 7.76
CA ASP A 337 -6.40 14.39 8.15
C ASP A 337 -5.81 15.04 9.43
N MET A 338 -4.92 14.35 10.13
CA MET A 338 -4.22 14.87 11.31
C MET A 338 -2.77 15.28 11.01
N ILE A 339 -2.26 15.04 9.80
CA ILE A 339 -0.92 15.47 9.39
C ILE A 339 -0.93 16.98 9.18
N LYS A 340 -0.19 17.69 10.03
CA LYS A 340 -0.05 19.16 9.98
C LYS A 340 1.31 19.63 9.45
N TYR A 341 2.25 18.70 9.26
CA TYR A 341 3.58 18.97 8.72
C TYR A 341 3.61 18.63 7.22
N ASN A 342 4.68 19.02 6.53
CA ASN A 342 4.84 18.65 5.12
C ASN A 342 5.50 17.27 5.00
N PRO A 343 4.78 16.22 4.56
CA PRO A 343 5.34 14.86 4.48
C PRO A 343 6.45 14.69 3.44
N VAL A 344 6.64 15.68 2.56
CA VAL A 344 7.75 15.70 1.60
C VAL A 344 9.08 15.94 2.30
N THR A 345 9.12 16.92 3.20
CA THR A 345 10.37 17.41 3.83
C THR A 345 10.54 16.92 5.25
N ASP A 346 9.44 16.65 5.95
CA ASP A 346 9.47 16.30 7.37
C ASP A 346 8.93 14.89 7.57
N THR A 347 9.41 14.23 8.61
CA THR A 347 8.90 12.95 9.08
C THR A 347 8.11 13.14 10.36
N MET A 348 7.08 12.32 10.58
CA MET A 348 6.35 12.34 11.85
C MET A 348 7.31 11.95 12.98
N ALA A 349 7.43 12.79 14.00
CA ALA A 349 8.15 12.43 15.21
C ALA A 349 7.46 11.24 15.90
N THR A 350 8.25 10.32 16.46
CA THR A 350 7.73 9.09 17.09
C THR A 350 6.97 9.35 18.39
N ASP A 351 7.16 10.51 19.01
CA ASP A 351 6.43 10.99 20.17
C ASP A 351 5.14 11.75 19.79
N ASN A 352 4.86 11.91 18.50
CA ASN A 352 3.64 12.57 18.04
C ASN A 352 2.40 11.77 18.51
N PRO A 353 1.38 12.42 19.10
CA PRO A 353 0.17 11.73 19.57
C PRO A 353 -0.55 10.92 18.49
N VAL A 354 -0.43 11.28 17.21
CA VAL A 354 -0.97 10.51 16.08
C VAL A 354 -0.19 9.22 15.87
N TYR A 355 1.14 9.28 15.98
CA TYR A 355 2.03 8.13 15.86
C TYR A 355 1.88 7.18 17.06
N MET A 356 1.88 7.75 18.27
CA MET A 356 1.69 7.01 19.52
C MET A 356 0.28 6.41 19.65
N ASN A 357 -0.72 7.01 18.99
CA ASN A 357 -2.03 6.42 18.92
C ASN A 357 -2.06 5.28 17.91
N ASN A 358 -1.89 4.08 18.45
CA ASN A 358 -1.92 2.79 17.76
C ASN A 358 -3.13 2.59 16.83
N SER A 359 -4.26 3.23 17.13
CA SER A 359 -5.48 3.17 16.31
C SER A 359 -5.51 4.12 15.12
N LYS A 360 -4.43 4.88 14.87
CA LYS A 360 -4.41 5.96 13.89
C LYS A 360 -3.34 5.74 12.81
N TYR A 361 -2.06 5.71 13.16
CA TYR A 361 -1.00 5.55 12.16
C TYR A 361 -0.87 4.09 11.69
N PRO A 362 -0.82 3.81 10.37
CA PRO A 362 -0.84 2.45 9.84
C PRO A 362 0.43 1.66 10.19
N PHE A 363 0.33 0.33 10.29
CA PHE A 363 1.48 -0.55 10.48
C PHE A 363 2.28 -0.79 9.19
N THR A 364 1.56 -0.92 8.08
CA THR A 364 2.16 -1.21 6.78
C THR A 364 1.48 -0.44 5.65
N MET A 365 2.15 -0.36 4.51
CA MET A 365 1.59 0.18 3.27
C MET A 365 1.94 -0.74 2.10
N ARG A 366 1.00 -0.89 1.17
CA ARG A 366 1.18 -1.64 -0.07
C ARG A 366 1.66 -0.71 -1.18
N THR A 367 2.62 -1.17 -1.98
CA THR A 367 3.26 -0.34 -3.01
C THR A 367 2.91 -0.73 -4.46
N SER A 368 2.03 -1.73 -4.67
CA SER A 368 1.60 -2.15 -6.01
C SER A 368 1.03 -1.03 -6.88
N LEU A 369 0.14 -0.17 -6.34
CA LEU A 369 -0.48 0.90 -7.11
C LEU A 369 -1.00 2.04 -6.21
N LEU A 370 -0.32 3.19 -6.24
CA LEU A 370 -0.77 4.46 -5.67
C LEU A 370 -0.70 5.54 -6.76
N GLN A 371 -1.85 6.02 -7.23
CA GLN A 371 -1.92 7.00 -8.30
C GLN A 371 -3.14 7.89 -8.14
N LEU A 372 -3.04 9.17 -8.50
CA LEU A 372 -4.20 10.07 -8.55
C LEU A 372 -4.20 10.85 -9.87
N LEU A 373 -4.35 10.11 -10.98
CA LEU A 373 -4.23 10.63 -12.34
C LEU A 373 -5.20 11.77 -12.70
N LYS A 374 -6.31 11.90 -11.96
CA LYS A 374 -7.27 13.00 -12.14
C LYS A 374 -6.76 14.35 -11.64
N TRP A 375 -5.77 14.36 -10.76
CA TRP A 375 -5.16 15.58 -10.25
C TRP A 375 -3.93 15.87 -11.11
N VAL A 376 -3.96 16.92 -11.94
CA VAL A 376 -2.96 17.16 -12.99
C VAL A 376 -1.60 17.40 -12.36
N ASP A 377 -1.51 18.23 -11.32
CA ASP A 377 -0.25 18.51 -10.62
C ASP A 377 0.32 17.26 -9.93
N GLY A 378 -0.55 16.35 -9.47
CA GLY A 378 -0.16 15.11 -8.77
C GLY A 378 0.04 13.90 -9.69
N ALA A 379 -0.43 13.97 -10.94
CA ALA A 379 -0.42 12.87 -11.90
C ALA A 379 0.99 12.35 -12.25
N PRO A 380 2.06 13.18 -12.29
CA PRO A 380 3.42 12.67 -12.49
C PRO A 380 3.92 11.76 -11.35
N TYR A 381 3.35 11.90 -10.16
CA TYR A 381 3.76 11.18 -8.97
C TYR A 381 2.93 9.92 -8.78
N VAL A 382 3.35 8.85 -9.44
CA VAL A 382 2.71 7.54 -9.36
C VAL A 382 3.66 6.55 -8.71
N MET A 383 3.14 5.77 -7.76
CA MET A 383 3.79 4.54 -7.35
C MET A 383 3.14 3.37 -8.06
N ARG A 384 3.92 2.70 -8.89
CA ARG A 384 3.67 1.32 -9.28
C ARG A 384 4.97 0.58 -9.09
N ASP A 385 5.02 -0.34 -8.13
CA ASP A 385 6.23 -1.11 -7.83
C ASP A 385 6.82 -1.82 -9.07
N ARG A 386 5.97 -2.20 -10.02
CA ARG A 386 6.38 -2.77 -11.32
C ARG A 386 7.07 -1.78 -12.27
N TRP A 387 7.03 -0.49 -11.99
CA TRP A 387 7.72 0.54 -12.75
C TRP A 387 9.06 0.94 -12.13
N VAL A 388 9.36 0.44 -10.92
CA VAL A 388 10.71 0.60 -10.35
C VAL A 388 11.71 -0.15 -11.23
N PRO A 389 12.79 0.52 -11.71
CA PRO A 389 13.82 -0.11 -12.53
C PRO A 389 14.47 -1.31 -11.85
N LEU A 390 14.82 -2.35 -12.61
CA LEU A 390 15.44 -3.57 -12.06
C LEU A 390 16.86 -3.35 -11.52
N ASP A 391 17.49 -2.24 -11.92
CA ASP A 391 18.80 -1.75 -11.52
C ASP A 391 18.71 -0.61 -10.50
N PHE A 392 17.56 -0.38 -9.85
CA PHE A 392 17.36 0.73 -8.90
C PHE A 392 18.41 0.84 -7.78
N PHE A 393 19.04 -0.28 -7.41
CA PHE A 393 20.11 -0.35 -6.41
C PHE A 393 21.54 -0.27 -6.97
N ALA A 394 21.71 -0.13 -8.29
CA ALA A 394 23.00 0.10 -8.91
C ALA A 394 23.60 1.45 -8.47
N CYS A 395 24.92 1.55 -8.47
CA CYS A 395 25.63 2.72 -7.93
C CYS A 395 25.36 3.99 -8.72
N ASP A 396 25.10 3.89 -10.02
CA ASP A 396 24.80 4.98 -10.94
C ASP A 396 23.30 5.30 -11.06
N ALA A 397 22.42 4.40 -10.61
CA ALA A 397 20.98 4.60 -10.68
C ALA A 397 20.51 5.83 -9.89
N VAL A 398 19.60 6.60 -10.48
CA VAL A 398 18.95 7.75 -9.82
C VAL A 398 17.90 7.29 -8.79
N LEU A 399 17.66 8.13 -7.79
CA LEU A 399 16.62 7.94 -6.78
C LEU A 399 15.27 8.48 -7.27
N LEU A 400 14.17 7.99 -6.67
CA LEU A 400 12.82 8.48 -6.94
C LEU A 400 12.70 9.96 -6.61
N GLN A 401 12.09 10.72 -7.52
CA GLN A 401 11.85 12.15 -7.33
C GLN A 401 10.69 12.35 -6.37
N LEU A 402 10.97 12.94 -5.20
CA LEU A 402 9.92 13.35 -4.28
C LEU A 402 9.09 14.50 -4.88
N PRO A 403 7.80 14.59 -4.53
CA PRO A 403 7.00 15.78 -4.85
C PRO A 403 7.66 17.06 -4.32
N PRO A 404 7.54 18.22 -5.00
CA PRO A 404 8.02 19.47 -4.44
C PRO A 404 7.16 19.88 -3.23
N SER A 405 7.76 20.62 -2.30
CA SER A 405 7.08 21.09 -1.08
C SER A 405 5.83 21.92 -1.36
N SER A 406 5.81 22.65 -2.47
CA SER A 406 4.65 23.43 -2.94
C SER A 406 3.43 22.53 -3.21
N LEU A 407 3.64 21.29 -3.65
CA LEU A 407 2.56 20.37 -3.99
C LEU A 407 1.75 19.95 -2.76
N TRP A 408 2.40 19.85 -1.59
CA TRP A 408 1.70 19.67 -0.31
C TRP A 408 0.80 20.87 0.02
N HIS A 409 1.26 22.10 -0.21
CA HIS A 409 0.46 23.29 0.02
C HIS A 409 -0.80 23.26 -0.86
N TYR A 410 -0.65 22.96 -2.15
CA TYR A 410 -1.80 22.80 -3.04
C TYR A 410 -2.75 21.69 -2.58
N ALA A 411 -2.22 20.53 -2.21
CA ALA A 411 -3.03 19.41 -1.73
C ALA A 411 -3.86 19.76 -0.48
N SER A 412 -3.30 20.52 0.46
CA SER A 412 -3.88 20.75 1.79
C SER A 412 -4.69 22.05 1.92
N HIS A 413 -4.42 23.09 1.12
CA HIS A 413 -5.00 24.44 1.32
C HIS A 413 -5.97 24.87 0.22
N THR A 414 -5.98 24.21 -0.94
CA THR A 414 -6.94 24.55 -2.00
C THR A 414 -8.14 23.61 -1.92
N TYR A 415 -9.37 24.13 -1.94
CA TYR A 415 -10.58 23.29 -1.87
C TYR A 415 -11.15 23.03 -3.27
N GLY A 416 -11.33 21.76 -3.64
CA GLY A 416 -11.90 21.36 -4.93
C GLY A 416 -11.08 21.73 -6.17
N TRP A 417 -9.81 22.11 -6.01
CA TRP A 417 -8.88 22.39 -7.11
C TRP A 417 -8.80 21.20 -8.07
N GLU A 418 -8.80 21.49 -9.37
CA GLU A 418 -8.81 20.50 -10.45
C GLU A 418 -9.91 19.44 -10.34
N HIS A 419 -11.03 19.79 -9.70
CA HIS A 419 -12.16 18.89 -9.46
C HIS A 419 -11.79 17.63 -8.63
N VAL A 420 -10.70 17.69 -7.86
CA VAL A 420 -10.28 16.61 -6.95
C VAL A 420 -10.36 17.09 -5.51
N SER A 421 -10.98 16.28 -4.64
CA SER A 421 -11.15 16.66 -3.23
C SER A 421 -9.79 16.78 -2.53
N THR A 422 -9.71 17.73 -1.59
CA THR A 422 -8.54 17.95 -0.74
C THR A 422 -8.11 16.66 -0.04
N ILE A 423 -9.07 15.85 0.44
CA ILE A 423 -8.82 14.55 1.09
C ILE A 423 -8.07 13.57 0.17
N LEU A 424 -8.46 13.45 -1.10
CA LEU A 424 -7.80 12.53 -2.02
C LEU A 424 -6.38 13.02 -2.33
N ARG A 425 -6.19 14.33 -2.50
CA ARG A 425 -4.89 14.93 -2.79
C ARG A 425 -3.92 14.82 -1.63
N THR A 426 -4.35 15.10 -0.39
CA THR A 426 -3.49 14.93 0.79
C THR A 426 -3.10 13.46 1.00
N ARG A 427 -4.05 12.51 0.85
CA ARG A 427 -3.76 11.08 0.93
C ARG A 427 -2.77 10.63 -0.13
N HIS A 428 -2.91 11.15 -1.36
CA HIS A 428 -1.98 10.88 -2.44
C HIS A 428 -0.56 11.32 -2.09
N ILE A 429 -0.38 12.61 -1.73
CA ILE A 429 0.95 13.15 -1.38
C ILE A 429 1.58 12.40 -0.21
N VAL A 430 0.83 12.14 0.87
CA VAL A 430 1.37 11.38 2.00
C VAL A 430 1.80 9.98 1.58
N SER A 431 1.00 9.28 0.77
CA SER A 431 1.29 7.91 0.34
C SER A 431 2.53 7.84 -0.57
N ILE A 432 2.65 8.79 -1.50
CA ILE A 432 3.79 8.90 -2.39
C ILE A 432 5.04 9.24 -1.59
N SER A 433 4.99 10.26 -0.73
CA SER A 433 6.15 10.66 0.07
C SER A 433 6.65 9.52 0.95
N LEU A 434 5.76 8.84 1.68
CA LEU A 434 6.16 7.70 2.51
C LEU A 434 6.78 6.56 1.69
N THR A 435 6.19 6.24 0.53
CA THR A 435 6.67 5.14 -0.30
C THR A 435 7.99 5.48 -0.99
N PHE A 436 8.10 6.65 -1.61
CA PHE A 436 9.31 7.08 -2.31
C PHE A 436 10.47 7.26 -1.34
N GLN A 437 10.24 7.84 -0.15
CA GLN A 437 11.25 7.91 0.90
C GLN A 437 11.68 6.51 1.37
N ALA A 438 10.77 5.53 1.49
CA ALA A 438 11.12 4.16 1.85
C ALA A 438 12.04 3.51 0.79
N TYR A 439 11.69 3.62 -0.49
CA TYR A 439 12.51 3.11 -1.60
C TYR A 439 13.87 3.82 -1.68
N ASN A 440 13.89 5.16 -1.58
CA ASN A 440 15.12 5.94 -1.63
C ASN A 440 16.05 5.61 -0.46
N ARG A 441 15.53 5.52 0.76
CA ARG A 441 16.34 5.15 1.94
C ARG A 441 16.87 3.73 1.84
N ALA A 442 16.06 2.78 1.34
CA ALA A 442 16.52 1.42 1.07
C ALA A 442 17.66 1.41 0.03
N ALA A 443 17.49 2.16 -1.07
CA ALA A 443 18.50 2.27 -2.12
C ALA A 443 19.79 2.89 -1.60
N ILE A 444 19.71 4.00 -0.86
CA ILE A 444 20.87 4.64 -0.24
C ILE A 444 21.58 3.64 0.70
N ALA A 445 20.85 2.97 1.59
CA ALA A 445 21.45 2.03 2.54
C ALA A 445 22.11 0.82 1.87
N ILE A 446 21.61 0.38 0.71
CA ILE A 446 22.25 -0.69 -0.07
C ILE A 446 23.48 -0.15 -0.79
N LYS A 447 23.36 0.99 -1.49
CA LYS A 447 24.44 1.62 -2.25
C LYS A 447 25.62 2.01 -1.36
N GLN A 448 25.36 2.59 -0.18
CA GLN A 448 26.40 2.93 0.81
C GLN A 448 27.28 1.74 1.21
N ARG A 449 26.77 0.51 1.13
CA ARG A 449 27.53 -0.70 1.52
C ARG A 449 28.27 -1.34 0.36
N HIS A 450 27.78 -1.18 -0.87
CA HIS A 450 28.30 -1.90 -2.05
C HIS A 450 29.09 -1.00 -3.01
N CYS A 451 28.84 0.31 -3.00
CA CYS A 451 29.44 1.28 -3.92
C CYS A 451 30.64 1.95 -3.28
N VAL A 452 31.83 1.36 -3.46
CA VAL A 452 33.10 1.82 -2.87
C VAL A 452 33.51 3.19 -3.41
N ASP A 453 33.26 3.44 -4.70
CA ASP A 453 33.68 4.67 -5.41
C ASP A 453 32.64 5.81 -5.33
N GLY A 454 31.65 5.68 -4.44
CA GLY A 454 30.51 6.58 -4.35
C GLY A 454 29.31 6.13 -5.18
N PHE A 455 28.19 6.82 -5.03
CA PHE A 455 26.92 6.48 -5.69
C PHE A 455 26.08 7.72 -5.98
N ASN A 456 25.23 7.62 -6.98
CA ASN A 456 24.31 8.66 -7.42
C ASN A 456 23.20 8.86 -6.37
N GLN A 457 23.02 10.11 -5.94
CA GLN A 457 22.01 10.52 -4.95
C GLN A 457 20.92 11.42 -5.56
N ASN A 458 20.96 11.66 -6.88
CA ASN A 458 20.01 12.54 -7.54
C ASN A 458 18.59 11.95 -7.52
N GLN A 459 17.65 12.70 -6.95
CA GLN A 459 16.23 12.34 -6.86
C GLN A 459 15.45 12.84 -8.07
N ARG A 460 15.60 12.17 -9.21
CA ARG A 460 15.05 12.62 -10.50
C ARG A 460 14.21 11.57 -11.23
N LEU A 461 14.01 10.39 -10.62
CA LEU A 461 13.26 9.31 -11.24
C LEU A 461 11.76 9.46 -10.96
N LEU A 462 10.98 9.76 -12.00
CA LEU A 462 9.52 9.63 -12.01
C LEU A 462 9.13 8.30 -12.65
N LEU A 463 8.19 7.59 -12.04
CA LEU A 463 7.73 6.29 -12.53
C LEU A 463 6.67 6.49 -13.62
N THR A 464 6.95 5.99 -14.83
CA THR A 464 6.05 6.08 -15.98
C THR A 464 5.92 4.72 -16.69
N GLU A 465 4.90 4.57 -17.53
CA GLU A 465 4.69 3.37 -18.31
C GLU A 465 5.80 3.22 -19.39
N GLY A 466 6.50 2.08 -19.42
CA GLY A 466 7.59 1.80 -20.38
C GLY A 466 9.00 1.60 -19.78
N VAL A 467 9.15 1.70 -18.46
CA VAL A 467 10.44 1.57 -17.76
C VAL A 467 10.85 0.10 -17.57
N VAL A 468 11.14 -0.60 -18.67
CA VAL A 468 11.86 -1.90 -18.62
C VAL A 468 13.38 -1.68 -18.72
N ALA A 469 13.84 -0.44 -18.99
CA ALA A 469 15.26 -0.12 -19.20
C ALA A 469 15.70 1.31 -18.81
N ALA A 470 14.98 2.02 -17.94
CA ALA A 470 15.27 3.45 -17.69
C ALA A 470 15.64 3.77 -16.22
N ALA A 471 16.87 3.40 -15.83
CA ALA A 471 17.66 4.29 -14.97
C ALA A 471 18.34 5.42 -15.77
N VAL A 472 18.26 5.36 -17.11
CA VAL A 472 18.53 6.48 -18.01
C VAL A 472 17.19 6.92 -18.61
N PRO A 473 16.61 8.05 -18.19
CA PRO A 473 15.31 8.50 -18.68
C PRO A 473 15.42 8.85 -20.17
N SER A 474 14.58 8.23 -20.99
CA SER A 474 14.47 8.52 -22.44
C SER A 474 13.74 9.83 -22.74
N ASN A 475 13.24 10.54 -21.72
CA ASN A 475 12.85 11.94 -21.69
C ASN A 475 12.45 12.30 -20.24
N LEU A 476 13.16 13.22 -19.59
CA LEU A 476 12.79 13.75 -18.27
C LEU A 476 11.73 14.84 -18.42
N PRO A 477 10.69 14.88 -17.56
CA PRO A 477 9.82 16.05 -17.45
C PRO A 477 10.62 17.27 -16.98
N VAL A 478 10.53 18.35 -17.74
CA VAL A 478 11.09 19.65 -17.40
C VAL A 478 10.21 20.28 -16.31
N PHE A 479 10.56 20.07 -15.05
CA PHE A 479 10.08 20.90 -13.94
C PHE A 479 11.29 21.43 -13.17
N GLY A 480 11.77 22.60 -13.60
CA GLY A 480 12.49 23.49 -12.70
C GLY A 480 11.45 24.17 -11.82
N ASP A 481 11.72 24.28 -10.52
CA ASP A 481 10.96 25.18 -9.67
C ASP A 481 10.93 26.58 -10.34
N PRO A 482 9.79 27.27 -10.40
CA PRO A 482 9.82 28.68 -10.77
C PRO A 482 10.76 29.39 -9.80
N PRO A 483 11.63 30.29 -10.30
CA PRO A 483 12.61 30.95 -9.46
C PRO A 483 11.88 31.62 -8.30
N ILE A 484 12.28 31.26 -7.08
CA ILE A 484 11.89 31.97 -5.87
C ILE A 484 12.26 33.43 -6.13
N LYS A 485 11.25 34.30 -6.26
CA LYS A 485 11.45 35.73 -6.18
C LYS A 485 11.96 36.01 -4.77
N LYS A 486 13.28 36.06 -4.61
CA LYS A 486 13.88 36.72 -3.45
C LYS A 486 13.35 38.16 -3.46
N ASN A 487 12.91 38.60 -2.29
CA ASN A 487 12.45 39.96 -2.07
C ASN A 487 13.48 40.95 -2.63
N GLU A 488 12.97 41.98 -3.29
CA GLU A 488 13.73 43.11 -3.81
C GLU A 488 14.40 43.86 -2.65
N GLU A 489 15.57 43.41 -2.19
CA GLU A 489 16.38 44.22 -1.27
C GLU A 489 17.90 43.98 -1.31
N ASP A 490 18.40 43.03 -2.11
CA ASP A 490 19.85 42.91 -2.38
C ASP A 490 20.15 43.31 -3.83
N LYS A 491 20.32 44.62 -4.06
CA LYS A 491 21.02 45.12 -5.25
C LYS A 491 22.52 45.06 -5.00
N ASP A 492 23.20 44.61 -6.06
CA ASP A 492 24.64 44.67 -6.31
C ASP A 492 25.50 43.56 -5.69
N GLU A 493 25.68 42.49 -6.47
CA GLU A 493 27.01 41.94 -6.78
C GLU A 493 26.95 41.06 -8.05
N ASP A 494 27.87 41.30 -8.97
CA ASP A 494 27.93 40.79 -10.35
C ASP A 494 27.85 39.26 -10.49
N GLY A 495 26.63 38.71 -10.57
CA GLY A 495 26.40 37.33 -10.97
C GLY A 495 26.30 37.23 -12.49
N LEU A 496 27.28 36.61 -13.13
CA LEU A 496 27.21 36.31 -14.58
C LEU A 496 26.04 35.35 -14.85
N GLU A 497 25.20 35.69 -15.83
CA GLU A 497 24.17 34.79 -16.35
C GLU A 497 24.78 33.83 -17.37
N PHE A 498 24.76 32.53 -17.08
CA PHE A 498 25.28 31.51 -17.97
C PHE A 498 24.15 30.87 -18.75
N VAL A 499 24.11 31.16 -20.05
CA VAL A 499 23.13 30.60 -20.97
C VAL A 499 23.79 29.59 -21.88
N PHE A 500 23.27 28.37 -21.94
CA PHE A 500 23.73 27.36 -22.90
C PHE A 500 22.56 26.72 -23.62
N VAL A 501 22.82 26.28 -24.85
CA VAL A 501 21.83 25.64 -25.72
C VAL A 501 22.18 24.16 -25.83
N SER A 502 21.21 23.28 -25.71
CA SER A 502 21.41 21.86 -26.02
C SER A 502 20.17 21.19 -26.58
N SER A 503 20.33 19.95 -27.08
CA SER A 503 19.20 19.15 -27.54
C SER A 503 18.52 18.37 -26.41
N CYS A 504 17.54 17.57 -26.79
CA CYS A 504 16.77 16.67 -25.92
C CYS A 504 17.39 15.28 -25.85
N SER A 505 18.56 15.09 -26.46
CA SER A 505 19.26 13.81 -26.41
C SER A 505 19.78 13.54 -25.00
N ASN A 506 19.88 12.26 -24.63
CA ASN A 506 20.41 11.83 -23.34
C ASN A 506 21.85 12.30 -23.10
N ALA A 507 22.66 12.39 -24.17
CA ALA A 507 24.03 12.88 -24.08
C ALA A 507 24.08 14.37 -23.70
N ASP A 508 23.23 15.18 -24.32
CA ASP A 508 23.16 16.62 -24.07
C ASP A 508 22.52 16.94 -22.72
N GLN A 509 21.61 16.09 -22.25
CA GLN A 509 21.07 16.17 -20.89
C GLN A 509 22.14 15.87 -19.85
N TRP A 510 22.94 14.82 -20.05
CA TRP A 510 24.02 14.48 -19.13
C TRP A 510 25.07 15.59 -19.08
N GLN A 511 25.44 16.18 -20.21
CA GLN A 511 26.36 17.32 -20.26
C GLN A 511 25.80 18.57 -19.56
N ALA A 512 24.51 18.84 -19.74
CA ALA A 512 23.81 19.91 -19.03
C ALA A 512 23.85 19.70 -17.51
N ASP A 513 23.62 18.49 -17.04
CA ASP A 513 23.63 18.15 -15.63
C ASP A 513 25.03 18.22 -15.03
N MET A 514 26.06 17.75 -15.76
CA MET A 514 27.46 17.93 -15.37
C MET A 514 27.85 19.41 -15.26
N LEU A 515 27.31 20.25 -16.15
CA LEU A 515 27.55 21.70 -16.10
C LEU A 515 26.89 22.32 -14.86
N VAL A 516 25.64 21.96 -14.54
CA VAL A 516 24.95 22.43 -13.32
C VAL A 516 25.68 21.98 -12.05
N GLU A 517 26.07 20.71 -11.97
CA GLU A 517 26.85 20.16 -10.85
C GLU A 517 28.22 20.85 -10.72
N SER A 518 28.88 21.13 -11.85
CA SER A 518 30.12 21.89 -11.84
C SER A 518 29.91 23.31 -11.29
N PHE A 519 28.78 23.96 -11.62
CA PHE A 519 28.42 25.28 -11.11
C PHE A 519 28.25 25.28 -9.60
N GLU A 520 27.53 24.29 -9.07
CA GLU A 520 27.32 24.15 -7.63
C GLU A 520 28.63 23.87 -6.89
N ARG A 521 29.47 22.98 -7.43
CA ARG A 521 30.75 22.59 -6.81
C ARG A 521 31.75 23.73 -6.71
N VAL A 522 31.83 24.60 -7.70
CA VAL A 522 32.75 25.75 -7.67
C VAL A 522 32.13 26.98 -6.99
N HIS A 523 30.91 26.83 -6.43
CA HIS A 523 30.13 27.91 -5.85
C HIS A 523 30.02 29.12 -6.79
N GLN A 524 29.83 28.86 -8.09
CA GLN A 524 29.70 29.91 -9.08
C GLN A 524 28.47 30.76 -8.76
N ARG A 525 28.68 32.06 -8.56
CA ARG A 525 27.60 33.02 -8.36
C ARG A 525 26.95 33.34 -9.71
N GLY A 526 25.62 33.46 -9.74
CA GLY A 526 24.84 33.73 -10.95
C GLY A 526 23.75 32.68 -11.19
N SER A 527 23.03 32.81 -12.30
CA SER A 527 22.02 31.85 -12.75
C SER A 527 22.53 31.04 -13.94
N ILE A 528 22.16 29.76 -13.99
CA ILE A 528 22.39 28.92 -15.17
C ILE A 528 21.05 28.70 -15.87
N THR A 529 20.98 29.08 -17.14
CA THR A 529 19.79 28.97 -17.97
C THR A 529 20.10 28.04 -19.15
N ARG A 530 19.34 26.96 -19.25
CA ARG A 530 19.42 26.05 -20.39
C ARG A 530 18.30 26.34 -21.38
N ILE A 531 18.66 26.55 -22.64
CA ILE A 531 17.73 26.62 -23.77
C ILE A 531 17.74 25.26 -24.47
N ILE A 532 16.60 24.57 -24.45
CA ILE A 532 16.47 23.26 -25.08
C ILE A 532 15.86 23.42 -26.46
N THR A 533 16.49 22.83 -27.48
CA THR A 533 16.04 22.91 -28.87
C THR A 533 15.87 21.53 -29.49
N GLY A 534 14.93 21.38 -30.42
CA GLY A 534 14.72 20.13 -31.16
C GLY A 534 13.88 19.05 -30.43
N CYS A 535 13.11 19.41 -29.40
CA CYS A 535 12.21 18.46 -28.72
C CYS A 535 10.85 18.43 -29.41
N SER A 536 10.37 17.24 -29.77
CA SER A 536 8.96 17.02 -30.10
C SER A 536 8.16 16.85 -28.81
N THR A 537 7.27 17.79 -28.50
CA THR A 537 6.23 17.58 -27.47
C THR A 537 5.21 16.55 -27.96
N PRO A 538 4.65 15.68 -27.10
CA PRO A 538 3.62 14.71 -27.49
C PRO A 538 2.38 15.35 -28.16
N ALA A 539 2.16 16.65 -27.97
CA ALA A 539 1.11 17.42 -28.63
C ALA A 539 1.30 17.55 -30.16
N LEU A 540 2.49 17.29 -30.71
CA LEU A 540 2.80 17.36 -32.14
C LEU A 540 2.81 15.99 -32.86
N LEU A 541 2.57 14.89 -32.16
CA LEU A 541 2.46 13.55 -32.76
C LEU A 541 1.03 13.15 -33.15
N ASN A 542 0.05 14.02 -32.89
CA ASN A 542 -1.35 13.88 -33.31
C ASN A 542 -1.78 14.99 -34.30
N GLN A 543 -0.87 15.51 -35.11
CA GLN A 543 -1.19 16.25 -36.33
C GLN A 543 -0.86 15.42 -37.57
#